data_AF-A0AAE9Y4D6-F1
#
_entry.id   AF-A0AAE9Y4D6-F1
#
_cell.length_a   1.000
_cell.length_b   1.000
_cell.length_c   1.000
_cell.angle_alpha   90.00
_cell.angle_beta   90.00
_cell.angle_gamma   90.00
#
_symmetry.space_group_name_H-M   'P 1'
#
loop_
_entity.id
_entity.type
_entity.pdbx_description
1 polymer ?
#
loop_
_entity_poly.entity_id
_entity_poly.type
_entity_poly.pdbx_seq_one_letter_code
_entity_poly.pdbx_strand_id
1 'polypeptide(L)'
;MALVLFALLVAAAAAVRSTWSPCGLSMLSTITPMAERARGHRYGVTATWFVVGAALGGATLGLGAAALAALVAALDPSTSTTLGLAAVAAALAALVDAGTFGRRPPFFRRQVDDAWLSRYRAWVYGGGFGWQIGVGVATYIMTAGVLLTVALAVLTASPATAFAIAVAFGAARGLVVLLGARLRSPAALGALHARLDALEAPVRWGLVALEGGVAAVAALLAWGPVAGVGVAAAVALGVAACVPVLRLRATEPAPSA
;
A
#
# COMPACT_ATOMS: atom_id res chain seq x y z
N MET A 1 9.85 -4.22 19.70
CA MET A 1 8.76 -3.21 19.78
C MET A 1 8.81 -2.18 18.64
N ALA A 2 9.93 -1.49 18.41
CA ALA A 2 10.05 -0.45 17.37
C ALA A 2 9.65 -0.93 15.94
N LEU A 3 10.18 -2.09 15.50
CA LEU A 3 9.85 -2.66 14.17
C LEU A 3 8.36 -2.95 13.98
N VAL A 4 7.67 -3.38 15.04
CA VAL A 4 6.22 -3.64 14.98
C VAL A 4 5.46 -2.34 14.74
N LEU A 5 5.83 -1.27 15.45
CA LEU A 5 5.22 0.05 15.28
C LEU A 5 5.48 0.58 13.86
N PHE A 6 6.72 0.49 13.37
CA PHE A 6 7.05 0.91 12.01
C PHE A 6 6.22 0.13 10.98
N ALA A 7 6.14 -1.19 11.11
CA ALA A 7 5.39 -2.03 10.20
C ALA A 7 3.89 -1.68 10.19
N LEU A 8 3.27 -1.43 11.35
CA LEU A 8 1.86 -1.07 11.44
C LEU A 8 1.57 0.33 10.84
N LEU A 9 2.43 1.31 11.11
CA LEU A 9 2.30 2.66 10.56
C LEU A 9 2.43 2.64 9.02
N VAL A 10 3.47 1.96 8.52
CA VAL A 10 3.68 1.81 7.07
C VAL A 10 2.55 1.00 6.46
N ALA A 11 2.07 -0.07 7.09
CA ALA A 11 0.94 -0.86 6.60
C ALA A 11 -0.31 -0.01 6.42
N ALA A 12 -0.66 0.80 7.42
CA ALA A 12 -1.82 1.69 7.35
C ALA A 12 -1.65 2.74 6.24
N ALA A 13 -0.51 3.42 6.18
CA ALA A 13 -0.26 4.46 5.18
C ALA A 13 -0.19 3.89 3.76
N ALA A 14 0.46 2.74 3.56
CA ALA A 14 0.52 2.03 2.28
C ALA A 14 -0.86 1.52 1.84
N ALA A 15 -1.69 1.03 2.77
CA ALA A 15 -3.07 0.64 2.49
C ALA A 15 -3.90 1.84 2.01
N VAL A 16 -3.79 2.99 2.68
CA VAL A 16 -4.45 4.24 2.25
C VAL A 16 -3.96 4.64 0.86
N ARG A 17 -2.64 4.74 0.65
CA ARG A 17 -2.04 5.11 -0.65
C ARG A 17 -2.42 4.17 -1.79
N SER A 18 -2.72 2.91 -1.48
CA SER A 18 -3.19 1.90 -2.44
C SER A 18 -4.65 2.08 -2.89
N THR A 19 -5.36 3.08 -2.36
CA THR A 19 -6.72 3.47 -2.80
C THR A 19 -6.71 4.08 -4.21
N TRP A 20 -5.61 4.74 -4.58
CA TRP A 20 -5.44 5.33 -5.90
C TRP A 20 -5.06 4.27 -6.91
N SER A 21 -5.68 4.30 -8.09
CA SER A 21 -5.39 3.44 -9.23
C SER A 21 -4.92 4.31 -10.40
N PRO A 22 -3.88 3.92 -11.15
CA PRO A 22 -3.31 4.76 -12.22
C PRO A 22 -4.21 4.86 -13.45
N CYS A 23 -5.31 4.12 -13.48
CA CYS A 23 -6.23 4.02 -14.62
C CYS A 23 -7.51 4.84 -14.43
N GLY A 24 -7.68 5.59 -13.33
CA GLY A 24 -8.93 6.29 -12.99
C GLY A 24 -10.13 5.36 -12.70
N LEU A 25 -10.03 4.08 -13.04
CA LEU A 25 -10.93 3.00 -12.71
C LEU A 25 -10.51 2.41 -11.37
N SER A 26 -11.06 2.96 -10.30
CA SER A 26 -10.93 2.41 -8.97
C SER A 26 -11.96 1.29 -8.77
N MET A 27 -11.61 0.25 -8.02
CA MET A 27 -12.60 -0.68 -7.45
C MET A 27 -13.77 0.06 -6.75
N LEU A 28 -13.53 1.28 -6.27
CA LEU A 28 -14.53 2.18 -5.70
C LEU A 28 -15.63 2.62 -6.67
N SER A 29 -15.39 2.62 -7.99
CA SER A 29 -16.44 2.90 -8.98
C SER A 29 -17.25 1.65 -9.33
N THR A 30 -16.66 0.47 -9.12
CA THR A 30 -17.22 -0.82 -9.56
C THR A 30 -18.12 -1.45 -8.50
N ILE A 31 -17.70 -1.42 -7.23
CA ILE A 31 -18.44 -1.96 -6.09
C ILE A 31 -19.07 -0.78 -5.33
N THR A 32 -20.25 -0.37 -5.79
CA THR A 32 -21.06 0.70 -5.16
C THR A 32 -22.51 0.27 -5.02
N PRO A 33 -23.31 0.87 -4.11
CA PRO A 33 -24.74 0.62 -4.04
C PRO A 33 -25.47 0.81 -5.37
N MET A 34 -25.07 1.79 -6.18
CA MET A 34 -25.66 2.02 -7.50
C MET A 34 -25.32 0.90 -8.49
N ALA A 35 -24.04 0.54 -8.62
CA ALA A 35 -23.58 -0.48 -9.54
C ALA A 35 -24.10 -1.89 -9.18
N GLU A 36 -24.11 -2.21 -7.88
CA GLU A 36 -24.63 -3.48 -7.39
C GLU A 36 -26.14 -3.61 -7.64
N ARG A 37 -26.92 -2.55 -7.42
CA ARG A 37 -28.35 -2.54 -7.75
C ARG A 37 -28.62 -2.73 -9.24
N ALA A 38 -27.82 -2.11 -10.11
CA ALA A 38 -27.94 -2.30 -11.55
C ALA A 38 -27.69 -3.76 -11.98
N ARG A 39 -26.92 -4.52 -11.20
CA ARG A 39 -26.66 -5.96 -11.39
C ARG A 39 -27.64 -6.86 -10.61
N GLY A 40 -28.65 -6.32 -9.93
CA GLY A 40 -29.58 -7.08 -9.10
C GLY A 40 -28.98 -7.60 -7.79
N HIS A 41 -27.85 -7.06 -7.34
CA HIS A 41 -27.12 -7.48 -6.15
C HIS A 41 -27.27 -6.47 -4.99
N ARG A 42 -27.04 -6.96 -3.76
CA ARG A 42 -27.01 -6.15 -2.55
C ARG A 42 -25.57 -5.78 -2.22
N TYR A 43 -25.25 -4.49 -2.24
CA TYR A 43 -23.91 -3.98 -1.92
C TYR A 43 -23.36 -4.51 -0.60
N GLY A 44 -24.19 -4.63 0.45
CA GLY A 44 -23.75 -5.17 1.73
C GLY A 44 -23.13 -6.57 1.63
N VAL A 45 -23.71 -7.46 0.81
CA VAL A 45 -23.16 -8.81 0.60
C VAL A 45 -21.81 -8.74 -0.09
N THR A 46 -21.72 -7.98 -1.18
CA THR A 46 -20.48 -7.83 -1.96
C THR A 46 -19.38 -7.20 -1.11
N ALA A 47 -19.68 -6.14 -0.36
CA ALA A 47 -18.74 -5.46 0.52
C ALA A 47 -18.27 -6.34 1.68
N THR A 48 -19.17 -7.11 2.32
CA THR A 48 -18.78 -8.06 3.37
C THR A 48 -17.82 -9.11 2.83
N TRP A 49 -18.15 -9.75 1.71
CA TRP A 49 -17.26 -10.75 1.11
C TRP A 49 -15.96 -10.14 0.60
N PHE A 50 -15.97 -8.89 0.15
CA PHE A 50 -14.76 -8.16 -0.19
C PHE A 50 -13.83 -7.97 1.01
N VAL A 51 -14.35 -7.52 2.16
CA VAL A 51 -13.56 -7.35 3.39
C VAL A 51 -13.03 -8.69 3.90
N VAL A 52 -13.88 -9.73 3.91
CA VAL A 52 -13.48 -11.09 4.30
C VAL A 52 -12.39 -11.61 3.37
N GLY A 53 -12.58 -11.48 2.06
CA GLY A 53 -11.58 -11.83 1.06
C GLY A 53 -10.26 -11.11 1.31
N ALA A 54 -10.30 -9.80 1.57
CA ALA A 54 -9.09 -9.00 1.81
C ALA A 54 -8.35 -9.41 3.08
N ALA A 55 -9.07 -9.74 4.16
CA ALA A 55 -8.45 -10.32 5.35
C ALA A 55 -7.80 -11.68 5.06
N LEU A 56 -8.45 -12.55 4.28
CA LEU A 56 -7.89 -13.84 3.86
C LEU A 56 -6.69 -13.68 2.90
N GLY A 57 -6.71 -12.66 2.04
CA GLY A 57 -5.58 -12.30 1.20
C GLY A 57 -4.39 -11.84 2.04
N GLY A 58 -4.65 -11.00 3.05
CA GLY A 58 -3.66 -10.59 4.04
C GLY A 58 -3.11 -11.78 4.84
N ALA A 59 -3.96 -12.74 5.20
CA ALA A 59 -3.52 -13.99 5.83
C ALA A 59 -2.64 -14.83 4.91
N THR A 60 -2.96 -14.90 3.61
CA THR A 60 -2.15 -15.62 2.61
C THR A 60 -0.75 -15.00 2.49
N LEU A 61 -0.67 -13.67 2.37
CA LEU A 61 0.60 -12.94 2.42
C LEU A 61 1.32 -13.18 3.77
N GLY A 62 0.55 -13.17 4.86
CA GLY A 62 1.02 -13.37 6.22
C GLY A 62 1.66 -14.74 6.45
N LEU A 63 1.17 -15.81 5.81
CA LEU A 63 1.81 -17.12 5.88
C LEU A 63 3.21 -17.10 5.25
N GLY A 64 3.36 -16.44 4.09
CA GLY A 64 4.67 -16.23 3.46
C GLY A 64 5.59 -15.37 4.33
N ALA A 65 5.08 -14.26 4.86
CA ALA A 65 5.83 -13.38 5.76
C ALA A 65 6.22 -14.09 7.07
N ALA A 66 5.35 -14.94 7.63
CA ALA A 66 5.61 -15.71 8.82
C ALA A 66 6.71 -16.76 8.61
N ALA A 67 6.70 -17.44 7.46
CA ALA A 67 7.77 -18.36 7.08
C ALA A 67 9.12 -17.64 6.96
N LEU A 68 9.16 -16.47 6.29
CA LEU A 68 10.37 -15.65 6.20
C LEU A 68 10.81 -15.12 7.56
N ALA A 69 9.88 -14.70 8.43
CA ALA A 69 10.20 -14.25 9.78
C ALA A 69 10.78 -15.38 10.65
N ALA A 70 10.31 -16.62 10.47
CA ALA A 70 10.92 -17.79 11.11
C ALA A 70 12.35 -18.04 10.63
N LEU A 71 12.62 -17.85 9.34
CA LEU A 71 13.99 -17.94 8.81
C LEU A 71 14.88 -16.84 9.39
N VAL A 72 14.40 -15.60 9.48
CA VAL A 72 15.13 -14.51 10.12
C VAL A 72 15.40 -14.82 11.60
N ALA A 73 14.41 -15.36 12.32
CA ALA A 73 14.59 -15.79 13.70
C ALA A 73 15.66 -16.88 13.85
N ALA A 74 15.70 -17.84 12.92
CA ALA A 74 16.70 -18.91 12.92
C ALA A 74 18.13 -18.42 12.65
N LEU A 75 18.29 -17.27 11.97
CA LEU A 75 19.59 -16.63 11.75
C LEU A 75 20.07 -15.81 12.96
N ASP A 76 19.19 -15.57 13.93
CA ASP A 76 19.42 -14.79 15.16
C ASP A 76 20.22 -13.47 14.92
N PRO A 77 19.77 -12.60 13.99
CA PRO A 77 20.48 -11.36 13.72
C PRO A 77 20.40 -10.42 14.92
N SER A 78 21.49 -9.67 15.15
CA SER A 78 21.49 -8.64 16.19
C SER A 78 20.39 -7.60 15.94
N THR A 79 19.89 -6.98 17.02
CA THR A 79 18.92 -5.88 16.95
C THR A 79 19.42 -4.72 16.07
N SER A 80 20.73 -4.41 16.12
CA SER A 80 21.32 -3.38 15.27
C SER A 80 21.25 -3.76 13.79
N THR A 81 21.47 -5.04 13.46
CA THR A 81 21.35 -5.55 12.09
C THR A 81 19.91 -5.44 11.56
N THR A 82 18.90 -5.87 12.32
CA THR A 82 17.50 -5.81 11.87
C THR A 82 17.01 -4.38 11.73
N LEU A 83 17.39 -3.48 12.64
CA LEU A 83 17.10 -2.05 12.54
C LEU A 83 17.85 -1.39 11.38
N GLY A 84 19.10 -1.77 11.12
CA GLY A 84 19.87 -1.28 9.99
C GLY A 84 19.25 -1.68 8.65
N LEU A 85 18.82 -2.94 8.52
CA LEU A 85 18.09 -3.41 7.33
C LEU A 85 16.74 -2.69 7.17
N ALA A 86 16.02 -2.45 8.26
CA ALA A 86 14.79 -1.67 8.24
C ALA A 86 15.04 -0.23 7.78
N ALA A 87 16.13 0.40 8.24
CA ALA A 87 16.51 1.75 7.84
C ALA A 87 16.79 1.84 6.33
N VAL A 88 17.56 0.89 5.81
CA VAL A 88 17.87 0.82 4.37
C VAL A 88 16.61 0.58 3.55
N ALA A 89 15.78 -0.40 3.93
CA ALA A 89 14.54 -0.70 3.21
C ALA A 89 13.58 0.51 3.19
N ALA A 90 13.45 1.22 4.32
CA ALA A 90 12.58 2.39 4.43
C ALA A 90 13.12 3.59 3.63
N ALA A 91 14.44 3.82 3.64
CA ALA A 91 15.05 4.87 2.81
C ALA A 91 14.85 4.60 1.32
N LEU A 92 15.04 3.35 0.88
CA LEU A 92 14.80 2.96 -0.50
C LEU A 92 13.33 3.13 -0.89
N ALA A 93 12.39 2.75 -0.03
CA ALA A 93 10.96 2.95 -0.27
C ALA A 93 10.63 4.44 -0.46
N ALA A 94 11.14 5.31 0.43
CA ALA A 94 10.94 6.76 0.36
C ALA A 94 11.44 7.35 -0.97
N LEU A 95 12.64 6.95 -1.42
CA LEU A 95 13.23 7.43 -2.68
C LEU A 95 12.45 6.91 -3.90
N VAL A 96 12.01 5.65 -3.85
CA VAL A 96 11.20 5.07 -4.93
C VAL A 96 9.86 5.79 -5.04
N ASP A 97 9.16 6.03 -3.92
CA ASP A 97 7.85 6.69 -3.91
C ASP A 97 7.92 8.19 -4.20
N ALA A 98 9.05 8.84 -3.90
CA ALA A 98 9.36 10.18 -4.37
C ALA A 98 9.60 10.25 -5.89
N GLY A 99 9.86 9.10 -6.53
CA GLY A 99 10.16 9.01 -7.96
C GLY A 99 11.62 9.29 -8.31
N THR A 100 12.55 9.10 -7.37
CA THR A 100 13.96 9.44 -7.54
C THR A 100 14.64 8.70 -8.68
N PHE A 101 14.19 7.48 -8.97
CA PHE A 101 14.75 6.66 -10.03
C PHE A 101 14.05 6.87 -11.40
N GLY A 102 13.26 7.94 -11.56
CA GLY A 102 12.60 8.31 -12.82
C GLY A 102 11.44 7.40 -13.25
N ARG A 103 11.30 6.22 -12.63
CA ARG A 103 10.15 5.32 -12.72
C ARG A 103 9.29 5.49 -11.47
N ARG A 104 8.00 5.69 -11.68
CA ARG A 104 7.01 5.72 -10.60
C ARG A 104 6.22 4.40 -10.62
N PRO A 105 5.74 3.94 -9.46
CA PRO A 105 4.69 2.93 -9.42
C PRO A 105 3.58 3.28 -10.42
N PRO A 106 2.96 2.28 -11.05
CA PRO A 106 2.89 0.90 -10.56
C PRO A 106 4.01 -0.06 -11.01
N PHE A 107 4.48 -0.90 -10.08
CA PHE A 107 5.45 -1.99 -10.38
C PHE A 107 4.80 -3.18 -11.08
N PHE A 108 3.58 -3.53 -10.67
CA PHE A 108 2.74 -4.53 -11.33
C PHE A 108 1.52 -3.84 -11.92
N ARG A 109 1.17 -4.18 -13.17
CA ARG A 109 0.05 -3.57 -13.90
C ARG A 109 -1.05 -4.58 -14.20
N ARG A 110 -1.51 -5.29 -13.17
CA ARG A 110 -2.59 -6.27 -13.28
C ARG A 110 -3.81 -5.79 -12.50
N GLN A 111 -4.92 -5.58 -13.19
CA GLN A 111 -6.23 -5.38 -12.56
C GLN A 111 -6.88 -6.74 -12.25
N VAL A 112 -7.92 -6.69 -11.44
CA VAL A 112 -8.86 -7.80 -11.32
C VAL A 112 -9.57 -8.01 -12.67
N ASP A 113 -10.10 -9.21 -12.92
CA ASP A 113 -10.77 -9.54 -14.17
C ASP A 113 -12.23 -9.04 -14.15
N ASP A 114 -12.51 -7.95 -14.89
CA ASP A 114 -13.83 -7.33 -14.95
C ASP A 114 -14.92 -8.26 -15.49
N ALA A 115 -14.56 -9.31 -16.25
CA ALA A 115 -15.53 -10.31 -16.73
C ALA A 115 -16.19 -11.09 -15.56
N TRP A 116 -15.59 -11.09 -14.38
CA TRP A 116 -16.17 -11.72 -13.20
C TRP A 116 -17.46 -11.04 -12.74
N LEU A 117 -17.60 -9.73 -13.00
CA LEU A 117 -18.77 -8.94 -12.61
C LEU A 117 -20.06 -9.38 -13.31
N SER A 118 -19.95 -9.92 -14.53
CA SER A 118 -21.08 -10.42 -15.31
C SER A 118 -21.24 -11.94 -15.23
N ARG A 119 -20.17 -12.67 -14.87
CA ARG A 119 -20.16 -14.15 -14.83
C ARG A 119 -20.51 -14.73 -13.47
N TYR A 120 -20.09 -14.10 -12.38
CA TYR A 120 -20.16 -14.69 -11.04
C TYR A 120 -21.11 -13.94 -10.10
N ARG A 121 -21.54 -14.66 -9.06
CA ARG A 121 -22.35 -14.09 -7.98
C ARG A 121 -21.56 -13.04 -7.18
N ALA A 122 -22.28 -12.06 -6.64
CA ALA A 122 -21.77 -11.00 -5.74
C ALA A 122 -20.68 -11.43 -4.75
N TRP A 123 -20.91 -12.53 -4.04
CA TRP A 123 -19.98 -13.01 -3.02
C TRP A 123 -18.70 -13.62 -3.59
N VAL A 124 -18.76 -14.19 -4.81
CA VAL A 124 -17.61 -14.81 -5.49
C VAL A 124 -16.64 -13.73 -5.97
N TYR A 125 -17.12 -12.75 -6.75
CA TYR A 125 -16.23 -11.68 -7.21
C TYR A 125 -15.87 -10.73 -6.07
N GLY A 126 -16.78 -10.46 -5.13
CA GLY A 126 -16.47 -9.71 -3.92
C GLY A 126 -15.32 -10.35 -3.16
N GLY A 127 -15.43 -11.64 -2.82
CA GLY A 127 -14.38 -12.41 -2.16
C GLY A 127 -13.08 -12.50 -2.95
N GLY A 128 -13.16 -12.83 -4.24
CA GLY A 128 -11.99 -12.97 -5.11
C GLY A 128 -11.21 -11.67 -5.29
N PHE A 129 -11.91 -10.57 -5.57
CA PHE A 129 -11.27 -9.25 -5.68
C PHE A 129 -10.71 -8.80 -4.33
N GLY A 130 -11.46 -9.05 -3.25
CA GLY A 130 -10.99 -8.80 -1.88
C GLY A 130 -9.67 -9.49 -1.62
N TRP A 131 -9.60 -10.81 -1.86
CA TRP A 131 -8.39 -11.60 -1.68
C TRP A 131 -7.20 -11.09 -2.49
N GLN A 132 -7.40 -10.77 -3.77
CA GLN A 132 -6.35 -10.20 -4.62
C GLN A 132 -5.81 -8.87 -4.07
N ILE A 133 -6.71 -7.99 -3.60
CA ILE A 133 -6.36 -6.72 -2.96
C ILE A 133 -5.61 -6.95 -1.63
N GLY A 134 -6.06 -7.92 -0.83
CA GLY A 134 -5.48 -8.27 0.47
C GLY A 134 -4.07 -8.85 0.38
N VAL A 135 -3.82 -9.74 -0.59
CA VAL A 135 -2.47 -10.28 -0.88
C VAL A 135 -1.51 -9.15 -1.24
N GLY A 136 -2.02 -8.08 -1.85
CA GLY A 136 -1.32 -6.83 -2.06
C GLY A 136 -0.26 -6.83 -3.16
N VAL A 137 0.20 -8.00 -3.58
CA VAL A 137 1.14 -8.19 -4.70
C VAL A 137 0.50 -8.86 -5.92
N ALA A 138 -0.79 -9.22 -5.85
CA ALA A 138 -1.53 -9.84 -6.94
C ALA A 138 -2.12 -8.80 -7.93
N THR A 139 -2.22 -7.54 -7.51
CA THR A 139 -2.77 -6.42 -8.29
C THR A 139 -1.77 -5.28 -8.38
N TYR A 140 -2.20 -4.11 -8.87
CA TYR A 140 -1.41 -2.88 -8.87
C TYR A 140 -0.76 -2.59 -7.50
N ILE A 141 0.57 -2.44 -7.51
CA ILE A 141 1.35 -1.94 -6.37
C ILE A 141 1.71 -0.49 -6.65
N MET A 142 1.06 0.42 -5.93
CA MET A 142 1.14 1.87 -6.17
C MET A 142 2.17 2.60 -5.31
N THR A 143 2.85 1.87 -4.44
CA THR A 143 3.80 2.37 -3.48
C THR A 143 4.76 1.25 -3.07
N ALA A 144 6.04 1.59 -2.90
CA ALA A 144 7.03 0.70 -2.30
C ALA A 144 6.69 0.33 -0.83
N GLY A 145 5.86 1.13 -0.16
CA GLY A 145 5.32 0.91 1.18
C GLY A 145 4.64 -0.45 1.38
N VAL A 146 4.06 -1.04 0.32
CA VAL A 146 3.51 -2.42 0.38
C VAL A 146 4.63 -3.43 0.63
N LEU A 147 5.73 -3.33 -0.12
CA LEU A 147 6.88 -4.21 0.05
C LEU A 147 7.63 -3.91 1.35
N LEU A 148 7.70 -2.63 1.74
CA LEU A 148 8.28 -2.23 3.02
C LEU A 148 7.49 -2.82 4.20
N THR A 149 6.16 -2.88 4.12
CA THR A 149 5.33 -3.52 5.16
C THR A 149 5.72 -4.98 5.35
N VAL A 150 5.91 -5.73 4.25
CA VAL A 150 6.36 -7.12 4.31
C VAL A 150 7.77 -7.22 4.88
N ALA A 151 8.69 -6.39 4.42
CA ALA A 151 10.07 -6.37 4.90
C ALA A 151 10.14 -6.10 6.42
N LEU A 152 9.44 -5.06 6.91
CA LEU A 152 9.40 -4.72 8.33
C LEU A 152 8.72 -5.81 9.16
N ALA A 153 7.64 -6.42 8.65
CA ALA A 153 6.99 -7.56 9.29
C ALA A 153 7.93 -8.75 9.45
N VAL A 154 8.67 -9.11 8.39
CA VAL A 154 9.66 -10.19 8.40
C VAL A 154 10.82 -9.89 9.37
N LEU A 155 11.32 -8.66 9.37
CA LEU A 155 12.41 -8.23 10.25
C LEU A 155 12.04 -8.24 11.73
N THR A 156 10.75 -8.37 12.10
CA THR A 156 10.36 -8.59 13.49
C THR A 156 10.85 -9.93 14.05
N ALA A 157 11.29 -10.86 13.19
CA ALA A 157 11.72 -12.21 13.56
C ALA A 157 10.67 -12.98 14.40
N SER A 158 9.39 -12.63 14.25
CA SER A 158 8.27 -13.26 14.94
C SER A 158 7.22 -13.68 13.93
N PRO A 159 7.04 -14.99 13.67
CA PRO A 159 6.07 -15.49 12.70
C PRO A 159 4.64 -15.00 12.98
N ALA A 160 4.23 -15.02 14.25
CA ALA A 160 2.90 -14.56 14.67
C ALA A 160 2.70 -13.05 14.43
N THR A 161 3.73 -12.25 14.73
CA THR A 161 3.69 -10.80 14.50
C THR A 161 3.66 -10.46 13.02
N ALA A 162 4.50 -11.14 12.22
CA ALA A 162 4.52 -10.94 10.77
C ALA A 162 3.17 -11.30 10.12
N PHE A 163 2.57 -12.41 10.53
CA PHE A 163 1.22 -12.81 10.10
C PHE A 163 0.18 -11.76 10.48
N ALA A 164 0.17 -11.30 11.73
CA ALA A 164 -0.80 -10.31 12.21
C ALA A 164 -0.70 -8.97 11.46
N ILE A 165 0.51 -8.50 11.16
CA ILE A 165 0.73 -7.27 10.38
C ILE A 165 0.17 -7.43 8.96
N ALA A 166 0.41 -8.56 8.29
CA ALA A 166 -0.08 -8.80 6.94
C ALA A 166 -1.62 -8.90 6.88
N VAL A 167 -2.25 -9.55 7.88
CA VAL A 167 -3.71 -9.59 8.02
C VAL A 167 -4.26 -8.18 8.25
N ALA A 168 -3.65 -7.39 9.13
CA ALA A 168 -4.06 -6.02 9.40
C ALA A 168 -3.95 -5.14 8.14
N PHE A 169 -2.85 -5.28 7.38
CA PHE A 169 -2.66 -4.63 6.09
C PHE A 169 -3.75 -5.00 5.08
N GLY A 170 -4.02 -6.30 4.90
CA GLY A 170 -5.05 -6.78 3.98
C GLY A 170 -6.44 -6.29 4.38
N ALA A 171 -6.79 -6.36 5.67
CA ALA A 171 -8.04 -5.85 6.20
C ALA A 171 -8.18 -4.33 5.99
N ALA A 172 -7.14 -3.55 6.28
CA ALA A 172 -7.14 -2.10 6.07
C ALA A 172 -7.42 -1.73 4.60
N ARG A 173 -6.81 -2.46 3.65
CA ARG A 173 -7.11 -2.30 2.22
C ARG A 173 -8.54 -2.73 1.87
N GLY A 174 -9.03 -3.80 2.49
CA GLY A 174 -10.40 -4.28 2.32
C GLY A 174 -11.45 -3.23 2.72
N LEU A 175 -11.21 -2.51 3.82
CA LEU A 175 -12.15 -1.51 4.36
C LEU A 175 -12.35 -0.31 3.42
N VAL A 176 -11.46 -0.09 2.46
CA VAL A 176 -11.60 0.98 1.45
C VAL A 176 -12.92 0.86 0.68
N VAL A 177 -13.46 -0.35 0.47
CA VAL A 177 -14.76 -0.55 -0.20
C VAL A 177 -15.90 0.19 0.49
N LEU A 178 -15.78 0.45 1.80
CA LEU A 178 -16.80 1.15 2.60
C LEU A 178 -16.88 2.64 2.30
N LEU A 179 -15.84 3.23 1.69
CA LEU A 179 -15.92 4.60 1.14
C LEU A 179 -17.02 4.70 0.06
N GLY A 180 -17.29 3.59 -0.63
CA GLY A 180 -18.34 3.46 -1.64
C GLY A 180 -19.76 3.37 -1.07
N ALA A 181 -19.94 3.17 0.24
CA ALA A 181 -21.23 2.80 0.84
C ALA A 181 -22.35 3.84 0.64
N ARG A 182 -22.00 5.10 0.40
CA ARG A 182 -22.95 6.20 0.17
C ARG A 182 -23.06 6.63 -1.30
N LEU A 183 -22.32 5.99 -2.21
CA LEU A 183 -22.32 6.33 -3.63
C LEU A 183 -23.57 5.77 -4.31
N ARG A 184 -24.64 6.57 -4.28
CA ARG A 184 -25.96 6.21 -4.85
C ARG A 184 -26.29 6.96 -6.14
N SER A 185 -25.43 7.87 -6.59
CA SER A 185 -25.59 8.65 -7.82
C SER A 185 -24.25 8.89 -8.52
N PRO A 186 -24.25 9.14 -9.84
CA PRO A 186 -23.03 9.49 -10.59
C PRO A 186 -22.36 10.76 -10.08
N ALA A 187 -23.14 11.76 -9.67
CA ALA A 187 -22.60 13.01 -9.10
C ALA A 187 -21.80 12.76 -7.80
N ALA A 188 -22.28 11.87 -6.92
CA ALA A 188 -21.57 11.51 -5.70
C ALA A 188 -20.25 10.77 -6.01
N LEU A 189 -20.25 9.90 -7.03
CA LEU A 189 -19.05 9.21 -7.48
C LEU A 189 -18.02 10.19 -8.05
N GLY A 190 -18.45 11.13 -8.90
CA GLY A 190 -17.59 12.18 -9.44
C GLY A 190 -16.99 13.07 -8.34
N ALA A 191 -17.79 13.46 -7.34
CA ALA A 191 -17.30 14.22 -6.20
C ALA A 191 -16.27 13.45 -5.35
N LEU A 192 -16.43 12.13 -5.20
CA LEU A 192 -15.42 11.30 -4.52
C LEU A 192 -14.13 11.23 -5.32
N HIS A 193 -14.20 11.00 -6.63
CA HIS A 193 -13.00 10.98 -7.47
C HIS A 193 -12.25 12.31 -7.40
N ALA A 194 -12.94 13.45 -7.53
CA ALA A 194 -12.31 14.77 -7.41
C ALA A 194 -11.61 14.97 -6.04
N ARG A 195 -12.21 14.45 -4.95
CA ARG A 195 -11.57 14.49 -3.62
C ARG A 195 -10.34 13.60 -3.52
N LEU A 196 -10.40 12.39 -4.08
CA LEU A 196 -9.26 11.48 -4.10
C LEU A 196 -8.12 12.08 -4.94
N ASP A 197 -8.41 12.63 -6.11
CA ASP A 197 -7.42 13.29 -6.97
C ASP A 197 -6.73 14.46 -6.24
N ALA A 198 -7.52 15.31 -5.56
CA ALA A 198 -6.97 16.41 -4.75
C ALA A 198 -6.08 15.94 -3.58
N LEU A 199 -6.33 14.74 -3.05
CA LEU A 199 -5.57 14.14 -1.95
C LEU A 199 -4.38 13.29 -2.41
N GLU A 200 -4.23 13.02 -3.71
CA GLU A 200 -3.17 12.13 -4.23
C GLU A 200 -1.78 12.62 -3.80
N ALA A 201 -1.47 13.90 -4.08
CA ALA A 201 -0.16 14.47 -3.78
C ALA A 201 0.10 14.58 -2.27
N PRO A 202 -0.81 15.12 -1.44
CA PRO A 202 -0.65 15.12 0.01
C PRO A 202 -0.42 13.72 0.61
N VAL A 203 -1.19 12.72 0.19
CA VAL A 203 -1.07 11.35 0.72
C VAL A 203 0.24 10.71 0.29
N ARG A 204 0.66 10.90 -0.96
CA ARG A 204 1.96 10.42 -1.44
C ARG A 204 3.10 11.03 -0.62
N TRP A 205 3.11 12.35 -0.45
CA TRP A 205 4.19 13.01 0.30
C TRP A 205 4.16 12.70 1.80
N GLY A 206 2.96 12.50 2.36
CA GLY A 206 2.81 11.99 3.73
C GLY A 206 3.42 10.60 3.90
N LEU A 207 3.25 9.70 2.92
CA LEU A 207 3.87 8.38 2.92
C LEU A 207 5.39 8.47 2.78
N VAL A 208 5.92 9.25 1.83
CA VAL A 208 7.37 9.45 1.67
C VAL A 208 8.00 10.01 2.95
N ALA A 209 7.34 10.97 3.60
CA ALA A 209 7.79 11.52 4.88
C ALA A 209 7.77 10.48 6.00
N LEU A 210 6.74 9.63 6.06
CA LEU A 210 6.66 8.52 7.01
C LEU A 210 7.78 7.51 6.79
N GLU A 211 8.03 7.09 5.55
CA GLU A 211 9.10 6.15 5.18
C GLU A 211 10.48 6.73 5.52
N GLY A 212 10.73 7.99 5.19
CA GLY A 212 11.95 8.70 5.57
C GLY A 212 12.12 8.83 7.09
N GLY A 213 11.03 9.09 7.82
CA GLY A 213 11.01 9.11 9.28
C GLY A 213 11.33 7.75 9.90
N VAL A 214 10.73 6.67 9.39
CA VAL A 214 11.07 5.30 9.79
C VAL A 214 12.54 5.00 9.51
N ALA A 215 13.07 5.40 8.35
CA ALA A 215 14.47 5.21 8.01
C ALA A 215 15.42 5.89 8.99
N ALA A 216 15.16 7.17 9.29
CA ALA A 216 15.97 7.97 10.21
C ALA A 216 15.92 7.42 11.64
N VAL A 217 14.74 7.08 12.15
CA VAL A 217 14.57 6.55 13.51
C VAL A 217 15.17 5.15 13.62
N ALA A 218 15.01 4.29 12.61
CA ALA A 218 15.64 2.96 12.60
C ALA A 218 17.17 3.07 12.61
N ALA A 219 17.76 3.97 11.81
CA ALA A 219 19.20 4.22 11.81
C ALA A 219 19.71 4.82 13.13
N LEU A 220 18.94 5.74 13.72
CA LEU A 220 19.21 6.30 15.06
C LEU A 220 19.30 5.19 16.11
N LEU A 221 18.34 4.27 16.11
CA LEU A 221 18.30 3.16 17.06
C LEU A 221 19.37 2.08 16.77
N ALA A 222 19.76 1.90 15.52
CA ALA A 222 20.76 0.91 15.12
C ALA A 222 22.20 1.35 15.42
N TRP A 223 22.52 2.63 15.12
CA TRP A 223 23.90 3.13 15.01
C TRP A 223 24.11 4.50 15.67
N GLY A 224 23.08 5.07 16.33
CA GLY A 224 23.18 6.32 17.08
C GLY A 224 22.83 7.60 16.29
N PRO A 225 22.92 8.77 16.95
CA PRO A 225 22.37 10.03 16.45
C PRO A 225 22.94 10.50 15.11
N VAL A 226 24.25 10.34 14.92
CA VAL A 226 24.93 10.75 13.68
C VAL A 226 24.39 9.98 12.48
N ALA A 227 24.15 8.67 12.64
CA ALA A 227 23.59 7.84 11.57
C ALA A 227 22.13 8.23 11.28
N GLY A 228 21.33 8.48 12.32
CA GLY A 228 19.94 8.94 12.15
C GLY A 228 19.84 10.25 11.36
N VAL A 229 20.66 11.25 11.72
CA VAL A 229 20.73 12.52 11.00
C VAL A 229 21.26 12.34 9.58
N GLY A 230 22.30 11.51 9.40
CA GLY A 230 22.88 11.22 8.10
C GLY A 230 21.87 10.59 7.14
N VAL A 231 21.08 9.62 7.59
CA VAL A 231 20.02 8.98 6.78
C VAL A 231 18.90 9.98 6.47
N ALA A 232 18.46 10.77 7.45
CA ALA A 232 17.45 11.80 7.23
C ALA A 232 17.88 12.82 6.16
N ALA A 233 19.13 13.30 6.26
CA ALA A 233 19.70 14.22 5.27
C ALA A 233 19.82 13.56 3.89
N ALA A 234 20.30 12.31 3.81
CA ALA A 234 20.44 11.59 2.55
C ALA A 234 19.08 11.39 1.84
N VAL A 235 18.05 10.99 2.58
CA VAL A 235 16.68 10.87 2.02
C VAL A 235 16.16 12.24 1.58
N ALA A 236 16.29 13.27 2.40
CA ALA A 236 15.81 14.62 2.06
C ALA A 236 16.50 15.16 0.80
N LEU A 237 17.82 15.00 0.68
CA LEU A 237 18.59 15.40 -0.51
C LEU A 237 18.19 14.58 -1.74
N GLY A 238 18.04 13.26 -1.58
CA GLY A 238 17.60 12.37 -2.66
C GLY A 238 16.20 12.73 -3.18
N VAL A 239 15.28 13.10 -2.29
CA VAL A 239 13.94 13.58 -2.66
C VAL A 239 14.01 14.96 -3.32
N ALA A 240 14.79 15.90 -2.77
CA ALA A 240 14.92 17.26 -3.27
C ALA A 240 15.53 17.30 -4.68
N ALA A 241 16.50 16.43 -4.97
CA ALA A 241 17.12 16.31 -6.29
C ALA A 241 16.12 15.93 -7.40
N CYS A 242 14.94 15.40 -7.05
CA CYS A 242 13.92 14.99 -8.01
C CYS A 242 12.94 16.09 -8.37
N VAL A 243 12.77 17.09 -7.49
CA VAL A 243 11.81 18.19 -7.69
C VAL A 243 12.05 18.94 -9.01
N PRO A 244 13.29 19.25 -9.43
CA PRO A 244 13.55 19.91 -10.72
C PRO A 244 13.16 19.04 -11.92
N VAL A 245 13.49 17.74 -11.91
CA VAL A 245 13.20 16.80 -13.00
C VAL A 245 11.70 16.61 -13.18
N LEU A 246 10.94 16.61 -12.09
CA LEU A 246 9.48 16.50 -12.12
C LEU A 246 8.80 17.78 -12.64
N ARG A 247 9.36 18.96 -12.35
CA ARG A 247 8.87 20.23 -12.90
C ARG A 247 9.08 20.33 -14.42
N LEU A 248 10.22 19.83 -14.93
CA LEU A 248 10.52 19.82 -16.36
C LEU A 248 9.60 18.87 -17.16
N ARG A 249 9.21 17.73 -16.59
CA ARG A 249 8.26 16.80 -17.24
C ARG A 249 6.80 17.29 -17.21
N ALA A 250 6.44 18.13 -16.24
CA ALA A 250 5.10 18.72 -16.18
C ALA A 250 4.87 19.81 -17.25
N THR A 251 5.95 20.31 -17.88
CA THR A 251 5.91 21.30 -18.96
C THR A 251 5.95 20.69 -20.36
N GLU A 252 6.14 19.37 -20.49
CA GLU A 252 6.03 18.70 -21.79
C GLU A 252 4.54 18.53 -22.17
N PRO A 253 4.11 18.99 -23.36
CA PRO A 253 2.75 18.76 -23.81
C PRO A 253 2.48 17.26 -23.92
N ALA A 254 1.30 16.83 -23.47
CA ALA A 254 0.92 15.43 -23.51
C ALA A 254 1.07 14.88 -24.95
N PRO A 255 1.65 13.68 -25.13
CA PRO A 255 1.72 13.08 -26.45
C PRO A 255 0.30 12.94 -27.01
N SER A 256 0.08 13.49 -28.20
CA SER A 256 -1.18 13.36 -28.94
C SER A 256 -1.50 11.87 -29.11
N ALA A 257 -2.60 11.43 -28.47
CA ALA A 257 -3.20 10.12 -28.67
C ALA A 257 -3.91 10.04 -30.03
#